data_AF-A0A1V4K4C6-F1
#
_entry.id   AF-A0A1V4K4C6-F1
#
_cell.length_a   1.000
_cell.length_b   1.000
_cell.length_c   1.000
_cell.angle_alpha   90.00
_cell.angle_beta   90.00
_cell.angle_gamma   90.00
#
_symmetry.space_group_name_H-M   'P 1'
#
loop_
_entity.id
_entity.type
_entity.pdbx_description
1 polymer ?
#
loop_
_entity_poly.entity_id
_entity_poly.type
_entity_poly.pdbx_seq_one_letter_code
_entity_poly.pdbx_strand_id
1 'polypeptide(L)'
;MARVWHLAEQEGKISGIDLNPDPFERHTFWTLAVGGVFMMLSLYGVNQAQVQRYLSARSEREAKLSCYAVFPCQQIVLCLSCLTGLVMFVYDREHPLAQNPGSSDQLVLYFVMDVLRDLPGLPGLFVACLFSGSLSTISSAFNSLATVTMEDLVRPHCPGLSESRATLLSKLLALGYGLLCLGMAYVSSMLGPVLQAAISIFGMVGGPLLGLFCLGMFFPCANPTGAVVGLLAGLAMAFWVGIGSLVTSAGAAPPPNSTALTPVGNLTTALATTLLAPTPAPHSPRGLQKFYRLSYMWYSAHNSTTVILVGLLVSLITGPTPAAAVDPRTIYPVLPRLLCCLPRKYRQRLCCGVAFPAQDTDPADAAVKSNGVANGLPHPGRREEEEGQGYIRAAGAPTYALQETSF
;
A
#
# COMPACT_ATOMS: atom_id res chain seq x y z
N MET A 1 -9.30 28.78 16.33
CA MET A 1 -9.42 28.36 14.92
C MET A 1 -9.28 29.50 13.92
N ALA A 2 -10.21 30.46 13.80
CA ALA A 2 -10.14 31.51 12.75
C ALA A 2 -8.77 32.24 12.65
N ARG A 3 -8.20 32.68 13.78
CA ARG A 3 -6.86 33.29 13.86
C ARG A 3 -5.73 32.36 13.36
N VAL A 4 -5.85 31.06 13.61
CA VAL A 4 -4.87 30.04 13.19
C VAL A 4 -4.90 29.87 11.67
N TRP A 5 -6.11 29.83 11.09
CA TRP A 5 -6.28 29.76 9.63
C TRP A 5 -5.67 30.96 8.92
N HIS A 6 -6.03 32.18 9.36
CA HIS A 6 -5.53 33.43 8.79
C HIS A 6 -3.99 33.54 8.83
N LEU A 7 -3.35 33.19 9.96
CA LEU A 7 -1.89 33.27 10.05
C LEU A 7 -1.19 32.18 9.21
N ALA A 8 -1.75 30.97 9.15
CA ALA A 8 -1.22 29.89 8.31
C ALA A 8 -1.41 30.17 6.80
N GLU A 9 -2.46 30.89 6.42
CA GLU A 9 -2.69 31.38 5.05
C GLU A 9 -1.71 32.49 4.68
N GLN A 10 -1.49 33.49 5.56
CA GLN A 10 -0.48 34.54 5.37
C GLN A 10 0.97 34.01 5.26
N GLU A 11 1.30 32.96 6.02
CA GLU A 11 2.61 32.29 6.01
C GLU A 11 2.75 31.21 4.92
N GLY A 12 1.77 31.07 4.00
CA GLY A 12 1.80 30.12 2.89
C GLY A 12 1.80 28.64 3.32
N LYS A 13 1.42 28.34 4.57
CA LYS A 13 1.35 26.97 5.11
C LYS A 13 0.05 26.25 4.76
N ILE A 14 -0.96 26.99 4.31
CA ILE A 14 -2.14 26.45 3.62
C ILE A 14 -1.90 26.57 2.11
N SER A 15 -2.07 25.47 1.37
CA SER A 15 -2.04 25.44 -0.09
C SER A 15 -3.40 25.00 -0.61
N GLY A 16 -3.86 25.61 -1.71
CA GLY A 16 -5.10 25.22 -2.38
C GLY A 16 -4.99 23.87 -3.11
N ILE A 17 -6.05 23.49 -3.81
CA ILE A 17 -6.02 22.32 -4.71
C ILE A 17 -5.19 22.68 -5.93
N ASP A 18 -3.92 22.29 -5.94
CA ASP A 18 -3.08 22.41 -7.13
C ASP A 18 -3.48 21.36 -8.17
N LEU A 19 -3.90 21.82 -9.36
CA LEU A 19 -4.33 20.98 -10.47
C LEU A 19 -3.21 20.73 -11.51
N ASN A 20 -1.97 21.16 -11.25
CA ASN A 20 -0.84 20.98 -12.16
C ASN A 20 -0.59 19.48 -12.45
N PRO A 21 -0.64 19.05 -13.72
CA PRO A 21 -0.40 17.65 -14.09
C PRO A 21 1.09 17.26 -14.15
N ASP A 22 2.05 18.15 -13.86
CA ASP A 22 3.49 17.79 -13.86
C ASP A 22 3.80 16.75 -12.74
N PRO A 23 4.24 15.51 -13.08
CA PRO A 23 4.48 14.46 -12.10
C PRO A 23 5.79 14.63 -11.30
N PHE A 24 6.59 15.63 -11.64
CA PHE A 24 7.84 16.01 -10.98
C PHE A 24 7.63 17.09 -9.89
N GLU A 25 6.38 17.46 -9.61
CA GLU A 25 5.97 18.20 -8.42
C GLU A 25 5.51 17.25 -7.32
N ARG A 26 5.93 17.50 -6.07
CA ARG A 26 5.75 16.54 -4.97
C ARG A 26 4.27 16.28 -4.68
N HIS A 27 3.48 17.34 -4.54
CA HIS A 27 2.10 17.31 -4.06
C HIS A 27 1.20 18.14 -4.97
N THR A 28 0.51 17.47 -5.89
CA THR A 28 -0.60 18.05 -6.66
C THR A 28 -1.81 17.12 -6.52
N PHE A 29 -3.00 17.58 -6.96
CA PHE A 29 -4.19 16.74 -7.03
C PHE A 29 -3.92 15.42 -7.73
N TRP A 30 -3.13 15.42 -8.82
CA TRP A 30 -2.83 14.22 -9.59
C TRP A 30 -1.85 13.29 -8.87
N THR A 31 -0.81 13.81 -8.22
CA THR A 31 0.14 12.96 -7.46
C THR A 31 -0.53 12.34 -6.24
N LEU A 32 -1.42 13.08 -5.56
CA LEU A 32 -2.17 12.61 -4.41
C LEU A 32 -3.30 11.65 -4.79
N ALA A 33 -4.12 11.96 -5.81
CA ALA A 33 -5.25 11.12 -6.19
C ALA A 33 -4.81 9.85 -6.93
N VAL A 34 -3.96 9.96 -7.96
CA VAL A 34 -3.57 8.80 -8.78
C VAL A 34 -2.40 8.04 -8.16
N GLY A 35 -1.31 8.73 -7.80
CA GLY A 35 -0.16 8.12 -7.12
C GLY A 35 -0.56 7.52 -5.76
N GLY A 36 -1.37 8.25 -5.00
CA GLY A 36 -1.93 7.78 -3.72
C GLY A 36 -2.80 6.53 -3.86
N VAL A 37 -3.59 6.38 -4.93
CA VAL A 37 -4.38 5.15 -5.16
C VAL A 37 -3.46 3.93 -5.35
N PHE A 38 -2.38 4.02 -6.15
CA PHE A 38 -1.44 2.90 -6.30
C PHE A 38 -0.71 2.60 -4.98
N MET A 39 -0.28 3.63 -4.26
CA MET A 39 0.38 3.50 -2.96
C MET A 39 -0.54 2.82 -1.92
N MET A 40 -1.81 3.22 -1.83
CA MET A 40 -2.79 2.61 -0.91
C MET A 40 -3.19 1.21 -1.36
N LEU A 41 -3.35 0.95 -2.66
CA LEU A 41 -3.61 -0.38 -3.19
C LEU A 41 -2.45 -1.34 -2.89
N SER A 42 -1.21 -0.85 -2.87
CA SER A 42 -0.07 -1.62 -2.36
C SER A 42 -0.16 -1.85 -0.85
N LEU A 43 -0.38 -0.77 -0.07
CA LEU A 43 -0.41 -0.80 1.40
C LEU A 43 -1.50 -1.70 1.99
N TYR A 44 -2.63 -1.85 1.29
CA TYR A 44 -3.77 -2.67 1.72
C TYR A 44 -3.96 -3.96 0.91
N GLY A 45 -3.70 -3.96 -0.40
CA GLY A 45 -4.00 -5.10 -1.27
C GLY A 45 -2.96 -6.22 -1.27
N VAL A 46 -1.67 -5.91 -1.05
CA VAL A 46 -0.56 -6.90 -1.14
C VAL A 46 0.35 -6.93 0.09
N ASN A 47 0.12 -6.05 1.07
CA ASN A 47 0.87 -6.03 2.31
C ASN A 47 0.40 -7.15 3.26
N GLN A 48 1.29 -8.07 3.61
CA GLN A 48 0.99 -9.19 4.51
C GLN A 48 0.35 -8.76 5.83
N ALA A 49 0.73 -7.60 6.38
CA ALA A 49 0.16 -7.09 7.62
C ALA A 49 -1.33 -6.70 7.53
N GLN A 50 -1.87 -6.52 6.32
CA GLN A 50 -3.31 -6.34 6.08
C GLN A 50 -3.96 -7.65 5.62
N VAL A 51 -3.29 -8.45 4.77
CA VAL A 51 -3.76 -9.78 4.35
C VAL A 51 -4.06 -10.67 5.57
N GLN A 52 -3.17 -10.72 6.57
CA GLN A 52 -3.39 -11.45 7.82
C GLN A 52 -4.64 -10.99 8.57
N ARG A 53 -4.99 -9.70 8.52
CA ARG A 53 -6.19 -9.15 9.17
C ARG A 53 -7.47 -9.53 8.42
N TYR A 54 -7.39 -9.67 7.10
CA TYR A 54 -8.51 -10.14 6.28
C TYR A 54 -8.76 -11.64 6.48
N LEU A 55 -7.70 -12.45 6.57
CA LEU A 55 -7.78 -13.88 6.89
C LEU A 55 -8.26 -14.13 8.33
N SER A 56 -7.98 -13.21 9.27
CA SER A 56 -8.46 -13.27 10.66
C SER A 56 -9.93 -12.85 10.86
N ALA A 57 -10.62 -12.38 9.80
CA ALA A 57 -12.02 -11.97 9.89
C ALA A 57 -12.96 -13.19 9.83
N ARG A 58 -14.11 -13.15 10.53
CA ARG A 58 -15.03 -14.32 10.59
C ARG A 58 -15.77 -14.56 9.28
N SER A 59 -15.79 -13.56 8.39
CA SER A 59 -16.35 -13.68 7.06
C SER A 59 -15.72 -12.68 6.09
N GLU A 60 -15.81 -13.00 4.80
CA GLU A 60 -15.41 -12.10 3.70
C GLU A 60 -16.15 -10.75 3.77
N ARG A 61 -17.40 -10.74 4.28
CA ARG A 61 -18.18 -9.51 4.50
C ARG A 61 -17.59 -8.63 5.59
N GLU A 62 -17.11 -9.21 6.69
CA GLU A 62 -16.40 -8.48 7.75
C GLU A 62 -15.06 -7.93 7.26
N ALA A 63 -14.29 -8.70 6.50
CA ALA A 63 -13.03 -8.24 5.89
C ALA A 63 -13.26 -7.04 4.95
N LYS A 64 -14.27 -7.12 4.07
CA LYS A 64 -14.68 -6.01 3.18
C LYS A 64 -15.14 -4.78 3.97
N LEU A 65 -15.97 -4.97 5.01
CA LEU A 65 -16.46 -3.87 5.85
C LEU A 65 -15.32 -3.19 6.62
N SER A 66 -14.36 -3.97 7.12
CA SER A 66 -13.14 -3.46 7.77
C SER A 66 -12.33 -2.59 6.82
N CYS A 67 -12.11 -3.04 5.58
CA CYS A 67 -11.42 -2.26 4.55
C CYS A 67 -12.13 -0.92 4.26
N TYR A 68 -13.46 -0.92 4.12
CA TYR A 68 -14.23 0.33 3.96
C TYR A 68 -14.20 1.23 5.19
N ALA A 69 -14.19 0.67 6.41
CA ALA A 69 -14.16 1.43 7.65
C ALA A 69 -12.81 2.14 7.91
N VAL A 70 -11.70 1.59 7.40
CA VAL A 70 -10.37 2.22 7.50
C VAL A 70 -10.33 3.59 6.82
N PHE A 71 -10.98 3.76 5.66
CA PHE A 71 -10.91 5.01 4.90
C PHE A 71 -11.41 6.26 5.68
N PRO A 72 -12.67 6.34 6.17
CA PRO A 72 -13.15 7.51 6.91
C PRO A 72 -12.40 7.72 8.22
N CYS A 73 -12.02 6.65 8.93
CA CYS A 73 -11.20 6.75 10.14
C CYS A 73 -9.83 7.40 9.84
N GLN A 74 -9.17 7.00 8.75
CA GLN A 74 -7.90 7.58 8.34
C GLN A 74 -8.04 9.06 7.93
N GLN A 75 -9.14 9.45 7.28
CA GLN A 75 -9.40 10.86 6.95
C GLN A 75 -9.64 11.71 8.21
N ILE A 76 -10.36 11.19 9.21
CA ILE A 76 -10.58 11.88 10.49
C ILE A 76 -9.25 12.07 11.22
N VAL A 77 -8.45 11.01 11.34
CA VAL A 77 -7.12 11.08 11.99
C VAL A 77 -6.20 12.07 11.26
N LEU A 78 -6.11 11.98 9.93
CA LEU A 78 -5.30 12.90 9.12
C LEU A 78 -5.73 14.36 9.30
N CYS A 79 -7.03 14.64 9.27
CA CYS A 79 -7.58 15.98 9.50
C CYS A 79 -7.20 16.51 10.89
N LEU A 80 -7.37 15.71 11.95
CA LEU A 80 -6.99 16.08 13.31
C LEU A 80 -5.47 16.29 13.46
N SER A 81 -4.63 15.48 12.81
CA SER A 81 -3.18 15.69 12.77
C SER A 81 -2.79 16.98 12.07
N CYS A 82 -3.38 17.29 10.91
CA CYS A 82 -3.14 18.54 10.18
C CYS A 82 -3.59 19.77 11.00
N LEU A 83 -4.78 19.72 11.61
CA LEU A 83 -5.27 20.80 12.48
C LEU A 83 -4.38 20.99 13.71
N THR A 84 -3.91 19.91 14.33
CA THR A 84 -2.94 19.97 15.45
C THR A 84 -1.63 20.62 15.00
N GLY A 85 -1.11 20.25 13.83
CA GLY A 85 0.11 20.84 13.25
C GLY A 85 -0.03 22.34 12.98
N LEU A 86 -1.18 22.79 12.47
CA LEU A 86 -1.46 24.22 12.26
C LEU A 86 -1.58 25.00 13.58
N VAL A 87 -2.23 24.43 14.60
CA VAL A 87 -2.31 25.05 15.94
C VAL A 87 -0.91 25.13 16.56
N MET A 88 -0.12 24.06 16.48
CA MET A 88 1.26 24.01 17.00
C MET A 88 2.17 25.03 16.30
N PHE A 89 2.08 25.18 14.97
CA PHE A 89 2.83 26.19 14.21
C PHE A 89 2.54 27.62 14.68
N VAL A 90 1.27 27.94 14.94
CA VAL A 90 0.88 29.26 15.45
C VAL A 90 1.29 29.45 16.91
N TYR A 91 1.20 28.39 17.72
CA TYR A 91 1.63 28.42 19.12
C TYR A 91 3.13 28.68 19.27
N ASP A 92 3.98 27.97 18.51
CA ASP A 92 5.45 28.10 18.56
C ASP A 92 5.94 29.52 18.18
N ARG A 93 5.15 30.27 17.39
CA ARG A 93 5.42 31.68 17.05
C ARG A 93 5.11 32.65 18.19
N GLU A 94 4.24 32.30 19.12
CA GLU A 94 3.89 33.13 20.30
C GLU A 94 4.62 32.66 21.57
N HIS A 95 4.88 31.35 21.65
CA HIS A 95 5.52 30.66 22.77
C HIS A 95 6.52 29.62 22.20
N PRO A 96 7.80 30.01 21.97
CA PRO A 96 8.80 29.12 21.37
C PRO A 96 9.00 27.84 22.18
N LEU A 97 8.57 26.70 21.61
CA LEU A 97 8.45 25.41 22.31
C LEU A 97 9.81 24.80 22.68
N ALA A 98 10.84 25.10 21.90
CA ALA A 98 12.22 24.74 22.18
C ALA A 98 13.17 25.74 21.50
N GLN A 99 14.25 26.13 22.17
CA GLN A 99 15.28 27.02 21.58
C GLN A 99 16.08 26.32 20.47
N ASN A 100 16.21 24.99 20.53
CA ASN A 100 16.77 24.14 19.48
C ASN A 100 16.09 22.75 19.57
N PRO A 101 14.92 22.54 18.93
CA PRO A 101 14.31 21.21 18.85
C PRO A 101 15.19 20.29 17.99
N GLY A 102 15.56 19.11 18.51
CA GLY A 102 16.44 18.17 17.83
C GLY A 102 15.85 17.61 16.53
N SER A 103 14.52 17.52 16.44
CA SER A 103 13.80 17.28 15.18
C SER A 103 12.42 17.93 15.19
N SER A 104 11.86 18.19 14.00
CA SER A 104 10.48 18.69 13.84
C SER A 104 9.43 17.72 14.40
N ASP A 105 9.76 16.42 14.48
CA ASP A 105 8.86 15.37 14.95
C ASP A 105 8.72 15.39 16.48
N GLN A 106 9.67 15.99 17.21
CA GLN A 106 9.62 16.15 18.67
C GLN A 106 8.74 17.33 19.13
N LEU A 107 8.45 18.31 18.25
CA LEU A 107 7.69 19.52 18.60
C LEU A 107 6.30 19.20 19.18
N VAL A 108 5.64 18.14 18.70
CA VAL A 108 4.32 17.72 19.22
C VAL A 108 4.37 17.28 20.69
N LEU A 109 5.50 16.73 21.15
CA LEU A 109 5.70 16.36 22.55
C LEU A 109 5.88 17.60 23.42
N TYR A 110 6.72 18.56 23.00
CA TYR A 110 6.88 19.84 23.70
C TYR A 110 5.56 20.61 23.79
N PHE A 111 4.82 20.70 22.68
CA PHE A 111 3.50 21.33 22.61
C PHE A 111 2.51 20.73 23.61
N VAL A 112 2.36 19.41 23.64
CA VAL A 112 1.44 18.74 24.57
C VAL A 112 1.90 18.87 26.02
N MET A 113 3.20 18.83 26.28
CA MET A 113 3.75 18.94 27.65
C MET A 113 3.55 20.33 28.26
N ASP A 114 3.66 21.42 27.47
CA ASP A 114 3.39 22.77 27.98
C ASP A 114 1.89 23.09 28.01
N VAL A 115 1.13 22.82 26.93
CA VAL A 115 -0.31 23.13 26.86
C VAL A 115 -1.15 22.35 27.89
N LEU A 116 -0.73 21.15 28.29
CA LEU A 116 -1.42 20.33 29.30
C LEU A 116 -0.66 20.26 30.65
N ARG A 117 0.35 21.12 30.88
CA ARG A 117 1.18 21.09 32.11
C ARG A 117 0.37 21.20 33.41
N ASP A 118 -0.69 22.01 33.38
CA ASP A 118 -1.55 22.31 34.53
C ASP A 118 -2.61 21.20 34.77
N LEU A 119 -2.64 20.15 33.94
CA LEU A 119 -3.56 19.02 34.00
C LEU A 119 -2.78 17.70 34.21
N PRO A 120 -2.35 17.40 35.45
CA PRO A 120 -1.48 16.26 35.73
C PRO A 120 -2.07 14.93 35.27
N GLY A 121 -1.23 14.11 34.64
CA GLY A 121 -1.61 12.83 34.06
C GLY A 121 -2.00 12.87 32.58
N LEU A 122 -2.58 13.97 32.06
CA LEU A 122 -2.95 14.05 30.64
C LEU A 122 -1.75 14.00 29.68
N PRO A 123 -0.60 14.67 29.92
CA PRO A 123 0.58 14.52 29.07
C PRO A 123 1.11 13.07 29.07
N GLY A 124 1.04 12.38 30.22
CA GLY A 124 1.40 10.96 30.34
C GLY A 124 0.46 10.04 29.58
N LEU A 125 -0.85 10.31 29.62
CA LEU A 125 -1.85 9.58 28.84
C LEU A 125 -1.64 9.76 27.33
N PHE A 126 -1.34 10.98 26.87
CA PHE A 126 -1.00 11.23 25.46
C PHE A 126 0.21 10.41 25.01
N VAL A 127 1.29 10.43 25.79
CA VAL A 127 2.51 9.64 25.51
C VAL A 127 2.22 8.14 25.51
N ALA A 128 1.40 7.64 26.44
CA ALA A 128 0.98 6.24 26.47
C ALA A 128 0.14 5.85 25.23
N CYS A 129 -0.77 6.71 24.78
CA CYS A 129 -1.54 6.50 23.54
C CYS A 129 -0.62 6.49 22.30
N LEU A 130 0.36 7.40 22.23
CA LEU A 130 1.34 7.47 21.14
C LEU A 130 2.15 6.17 21.07
N PHE A 131 2.74 5.72 22.18
CA PHE A 131 3.48 4.45 22.23
C PHE A 131 2.59 3.25 21.90
N SER A 132 1.35 3.20 22.40
CA SER A 132 0.40 2.13 22.10
C SER A 132 0.10 2.02 20.59
N GLY A 133 -0.13 3.16 19.93
CA GLY A 133 -0.31 3.23 18.47
C GLY A 133 0.91 2.70 17.71
N SER A 134 2.11 3.17 18.05
CA SER A 134 3.36 2.69 17.45
C SER A 134 3.58 1.19 17.67
N LEU A 135 3.44 0.71 18.91
CA LEU A 135 3.63 -0.70 19.27
C LEU A 135 2.63 -1.62 18.57
N SER A 136 1.38 -1.21 18.37
CA SER A 136 0.39 -1.99 17.62
C SER A 136 0.80 -2.20 16.16
N THR A 137 1.40 -1.19 15.53
CA THR A 137 1.89 -1.26 14.15
C THR A 137 3.16 -2.11 14.04
N ILE A 138 4.11 -1.90 14.97
CA ILE A 138 5.37 -2.65 15.05
C ILE A 138 5.12 -4.15 15.30
N SER A 139 4.24 -4.49 16.24
CA SER A 139 3.83 -5.87 16.53
C SER A 139 3.23 -6.56 15.31
N SER A 140 2.31 -5.87 14.61
CA SER A 140 1.72 -6.36 13.37
C SER A 140 2.77 -6.63 12.29
N ALA A 141 3.78 -5.76 12.15
CA ALA A 141 4.85 -5.93 11.16
C ALA A 141 5.79 -7.11 11.49
N PHE A 142 6.21 -7.27 12.75
CA PHE A 142 7.06 -8.38 13.16
C PHE A 142 6.36 -9.73 13.04
N ASN A 143 5.06 -9.81 13.34
CA ASN A 143 4.26 -11.00 13.11
C ASN A 143 4.25 -11.38 11.62
N SER A 144 3.94 -10.42 10.74
CA SER A 144 3.90 -10.68 9.30
C SER A 144 5.25 -11.08 8.71
N LEU A 145 6.36 -10.47 9.14
CA LEU A 145 7.71 -10.84 8.72
C LEU A 145 8.10 -12.25 9.21
N ALA A 146 7.74 -12.60 10.44
CA ALA A 146 7.95 -13.95 10.98
C ALA A 146 7.13 -15.00 10.22
N THR A 147 5.86 -14.73 9.91
CA THR A 147 5.02 -15.63 9.09
C THR A 147 5.55 -15.79 7.68
N VAL A 148 5.85 -14.70 6.96
CA VAL A 148 6.44 -14.76 5.60
C VAL A 148 7.72 -15.59 5.59
N THR A 149 8.59 -15.40 6.58
CA THR A 149 9.82 -16.19 6.69
C THR A 149 9.54 -17.65 7.04
N MET A 150 8.52 -17.95 7.85
CA MET A 150 8.12 -19.31 8.16
C MET A 150 7.55 -20.04 6.94
N GLU A 151 6.58 -19.44 6.25
CA GLU A 151 5.83 -20.07 5.17
C GLU A 151 6.60 -20.09 3.84
N ASP A 152 7.27 -18.99 3.48
CA ASP A 152 7.91 -18.86 2.16
C ASP A 152 9.35 -19.37 2.13
N LEU A 153 10.05 -19.38 3.28
CA LEU A 153 11.48 -19.73 3.36
C LEU A 153 11.76 -20.97 4.22
N VAL A 154 11.13 -21.14 5.40
CA VAL A 154 11.44 -22.28 6.30
C VAL A 154 10.68 -23.54 5.94
N ARG A 155 9.34 -23.51 5.92
CA ARG A 155 8.48 -24.69 5.65
C ARG A 155 8.82 -25.42 4.33
N PRO A 156 9.15 -24.74 3.20
CA PRO A 156 9.49 -25.42 1.94
C PRO A 156 10.79 -26.23 2.01
N HIS A 157 11.77 -25.77 2.79
CA HIS A 157 13.06 -26.46 2.98
C HIS A 157 13.02 -27.45 4.15
N CYS A 158 12.10 -27.28 5.10
CA CYS A 158 11.98 -28.11 6.30
C CYS A 158 10.52 -28.54 6.56
N PRO A 159 9.88 -29.32 5.66
CA PRO A 159 8.45 -29.67 5.76
C PRO A 159 8.08 -30.57 6.94
N GLY A 160 9.07 -31.13 7.66
CA GLY A 160 8.88 -31.97 8.85
C GLY A 160 8.87 -31.22 10.19
N LEU A 161 8.68 -29.89 10.22
CA LEU A 161 8.62 -29.14 11.47
C LEU A 161 7.33 -29.46 12.26
N SER A 162 7.49 -29.93 13.50
CA SER A 162 6.41 -29.96 14.47
C SER A 162 5.95 -28.55 14.83
N GLU A 163 4.64 -28.32 14.96
CA GLU A 163 4.04 -27.01 15.23
C GLU A 163 4.58 -26.30 16.48
N SER A 164 4.95 -27.04 17.53
CA SER A 164 5.61 -26.48 18.72
C SER A 164 6.98 -25.87 18.39
N ARG A 165 7.71 -26.44 17.42
CA ARG A 165 9.00 -25.92 16.92
C ARG A 165 8.80 -24.78 15.92
N ALA A 166 7.80 -24.86 15.04
CA ALA A 166 7.43 -23.77 14.15
C ALA A 166 7.00 -22.52 14.94
N THR A 167 6.17 -22.69 15.97
CA THR A 167 5.76 -21.63 16.90
C THR A 167 6.95 -21.01 17.64
N LEU A 168 7.88 -21.83 18.13
CA LEU A 168 9.09 -21.33 18.80
C LEU A 168 9.99 -20.54 17.84
N LEU A 169 10.22 -21.07 16.63
CA LEU A 169 11.05 -20.42 15.62
C LEU A 169 10.41 -19.12 15.09
N SER A 170 9.08 -19.08 14.92
CA SER A 170 8.33 -17.84 14.58
C SER A 170 8.53 -16.76 15.65
N LYS A 171 8.46 -17.12 16.94
CA LYS A 171 8.74 -16.19 18.06
C LYS A 171 10.20 -15.69 18.06
N LEU A 172 11.16 -16.56 17.74
CA LEU A 172 12.57 -16.19 17.60
C LEU A 172 12.83 -15.28 16.39
N LEU A 173 12.15 -15.51 15.26
CA LEU A 173 12.19 -14.64 14.09
C LEU A 173 11.61 -13.26 14.41
N ALA A 174 10.44 -13.19 15.06
CA ALA A 174 9.84 -11.92 15.50
C ALA A 174 10.76 -11.13 16.45
N LEU A 175 11.42 -11.82 17.39
CA LEU A 175 12.45 -11.22 18.26
C LEU A 175 13.66 -10.69 17.47
N GLY A 176 14.13 -11.46 16.48
CA GLY A 176 15.21 -11.06 15.58
C GLY A 176 14.88 -9.80 14.76
N TYR A 177 13.66 -9.72 14.22
CA TYR A 177 13.17 -8.51 13.56
C TYR A 177 13.03 -7.32 14.53
N GLY A 178 12.69 -7.57 15.79
CA GLY A 178 12.74 -6.56 16.85
C GLY A 178 14.12 -5.96 17.08
N LEU A 179 15.14 -6.81 17.19
CA LEU A 179 16.54 -6.38 17.35
C LEU A 179 17.07 -5.65 16.10
N LEU A 180 16.73 -6.13 14.90
CA LEU A 180 17.06 -5.45 13.64
C LEU A 180 16.39 -4.07 13.54
N CYS A 181 15.12 -3.96 13.95
CA CYS A 181 14.39 -2.70 13.97
C CYS A 181 15.03 -1.67 14.93
N LEU A 182 15.57 -2.11 16.07
CA LEU A 182 16.29 -1.24 17.00
C LEU A 182 17.58 -0.67 16.36
N GLY A 183 18.31 -1.48 15.59
CA GLY A 183 19.45 -1.01 14.78
C GLY A 183 19.02 -0.02 13.69
N MET A 184 17.93 -0.30 12.98
CA MET A 184 17.38 0.59 11.95
C MET A 184 16.86 1.92 12.54
N ALA A 185 16.40 1.95 13.79
CA ALA A 185 15.99 3.18 14.46
C ALA A 185 17.14 4.19 14.59
N TYR A 186 18.36 3.72 14.91
CA TYR A 186 19.55 4.57 14.91
C TYR A 186 19.82 5.16 13.52
N VAL A 187 19.78 4.33 12.46
CA VAL A 187 19.96 4.80 11.07
C VAL A 187 18.88 5.83 10.69
N SER A 188 17.63 5.63 11.12
CA SER A 188 16.54 6.57 10.84
C SER A 188 16.72 7.95 11.47
N SER A 189 17.47 8.06 12.58
CA SER A 189 17.80 9.36 13.19
C SER A 189 18.76 10.21 12.36
N MET A 190 19.44 9.61 11.36
CA MET A 190 20.32 10.29 10.40
C MET A 190 19.59 10.67 9.09
N LEU A 191 18.31 10.33 8.94
CA LEU A 191 17.50 10.67 7.77
C LEU A 191 16.82 12.04 7.94
N GLY A 192 16.34 12.59 6.82
CA GLY A 192 15.42 13.74 6.84
C GLY A 192 14.01 13.36 7.35
N PRO A 193 12.97 14.16 7.06
CA PRO A 193 11.62 13.95 7.56
C PRO A 193 11.13 12.50 7.43
N VAL A 194 10.98 11.82 8.58
CA VAL A 194 10.85 10.35 8.64
C VAL A 194 9.60 9.87 7.89
N LEU A 195 8.52 10.66 7.93
CA LEU A 195 7.29 10.42 7.16
C LEU A 195 7.56 10.36 5.64
N GLN A 196 8.36 11.28 5.09
CA GLN A 196 8.66 11.27 3.65
C GLN A 196 9.54 10.07 3.28
N ALA A 197 10.51 9.71 4.13
CA ALA A 197 11.34 8.53 3.92
C ALA A 197 10.50 7.24 3.94
N ALA A 198 9.62 7.07 4.93
CA ALA A 198 8.73 5.92 5.06
C ALA A 198 7.80 5.76 3.84
N ILE A 199 7.12 6.84 3.41
CA ILE A 199 6.25 6.78 2.23
C ILE A 199 7.04 6.48 0.95
N SER A 200 8.26 7.02 0.82
CA SER A 200 9.13 6.72 -0.32
C SER A 200 9.53 5.24 -0.37
N ILE A 201 9.82 4.63 0.78
CA ILE A 201 10.13 3.19 0.90
C ILE A 201 8.91 2.33 0.56
N PHE A 202 7.71 2.68 1.05
CA PHE A 202 6.47 2.00 0.65
C PHE A 202 6.23 2.10 -0.87
N GLY A 203 6.47 3.25 -1.49
CA GLY A 203 6.37 3.41 -2.96
C GLY A 203 7.43 2.62 -3.74
N MET A 204 8.67 2.55 -3.23
CA MET A 204 9.76 1.79 -3.84
C MET A 204 9.54 0.27 -3.79
N VAL A 205 9.25 -0.29 -2.60
CA VAL A 205 9.16 -1.75 -2.41
C VAL A 205 7.76 -2.28 -2.71
N GLY A 206 6.73 -1.52 -2.34
CA GLY A 206 5.34 -1.88 -2.55
C GLY A 206 4.87 -1.80 -4.00
N GLY A 207 5.48 -0.94 -4.83
CA GLY A 207 5.18 -0.82 -6.26
C GLY A 207 5.46 -2.12 -7.04
N PRO A 208 6.68 -2.67 -6.99
CA PRO A 208 7.02 -3.94 -7.64
C PRO A 208 6.16 -5.11 -7.16
N LEU A 209 5.89 -5.21 -5.85
CA LEU A 209 5.01 -6.25 -5.30
C LEU A 209 3.57 -6.11 -5.83
N LEU A 210 3.01 -4.90 -5.85
CA LEU A 210 1.70 -4.64 -6.45
C LEU A 210 1.68 -5.02 -7.94
N GLY A 211 2.75 -4.69 -8.68
CA GLY A 211 2.90 -5.06 -10.08
C GLY A 211 2.93 -6.58 -10.30
N LEU A 212 3.59 -7.33 -9.42
CA LEU A 212 3.65 -8.79 -9.47
C LEU A 212 2.28 -9.44 -9.23
N PHE A 213 1.57 -8.99 -8.18
CA PHE A 213 0.21 -9.47 -7.89
C PHE A 213 -0.78 -9.10 -9.01
N CYS A 214 -0.73 -7.88 -9.54
CA CYS A 214 -1.56 -7.47 -10.68
C CYS A 214 -1.22 -8.24 -11.97
N LEU A 215 0.06 -8.57 -12.19
CA LEU A 215 0.50 -9.41 -13.32
C LEU A 215 -0.15 -10.80 -13.23
N GLY A 216 -0.08 -11.45 -12.07
CA GLY A 216 -0.71 -12.75 -11.84
C GLY A 216 -2.24 -12.72 -11.93
N MET A 217 -2.89 -11.82 -11.18
CA MET A 217 -4.36 -11.78 -11.08
C MET A 217 -5.07 -11.37 -12.37
N PHE A 218 -4.46 -10.52 -13.21
CA PHE A 218 -5.15 -9.92 -14.36
C PHE A 218 -4.68 -10.46 -15.73
N PHE A 219 -3.53 -11.13 -15.81
CA PHE A 219 -2.94 -11.58 -17.07
C PHE A 219 -2.59 -13.09 -17.00
N PRO A 220 -3.54 -14.00 -17.23
CA PRO A 220 -3.30 -15.45 -17.16
C PRO A 220 -2.28 -16.01 -18.18
N CYS A 221 -1.81 -15.20 -19.14
CA CYS A 221 -0.69 -15.54 -20.02
C CYS A 221 0.68 -15.45 -19.32
N ALA A 222 0.78 -14.70 -18.21
CA ALA A 222 2.04 -14.46 -17.52
C ALA A 222 2.60 -15.76 -16.96
N ASN A 223 3.91 -15.98 -17.16
CA ASN A 223 4.61 -17.19 -16.73
C ASN A 223 5.58 -16.89 -15.56
N PRO A 224 6.03 -17.91 -14.80
CA PRO A 224 6.90 -17.69 -13.65
C PRO A 224 8.22 -16.97 -14.00
N THR A 225 8.80 -17.22 -15.17
CA THR A 225 10.01 -16.55 -15.66
C THR A 225 9.77 -15.06 -15.87
N GLY A 226 8.67 -14.68 -16.52
CA GLY A 226 8.26 -13.30 -16.70
C GLY A 226 7.89 -12.62 -15.39
N ALA A 227 7.22 -13.32 -14.48
CA ALA A 227 6.91 -12.80 -13.14
C ALA A 227 8.19 -12.46 -12.36
N VAL A 228 9.18 -13.34 -12.33
CA VAL A 228 10.47 -13.13 -11.66
C VAL A 228 11.29 -12.02 -12.33
N VAL A 229 11.46 -12.06 -13.66
CA VAL A 229 12.26 -11.03 -14.38
C VAL A 229 11.56 -9.66 -14.31
N GLY A 230 10.23 -9.62 -14.37
CA GLY A 230 9.43 -8.43 -14.14
C GLY A 230 9.67 -7.84 -12.75
N LEU A 231 9.55 -8.65 -11.69
CA LEU A 231 9.79 -8.23 -10.30
C LEU A 231 11.21 -7.67 -10.12
N LEU A 232 12.23 -8.36 -10.63
CA LEU A 232 13.63 -7.93 -10.54
C LEU A 232 13.86 -6.60 -11.28
N ALA A 233 13.29 -6.42 -12.48
CA ALA A 233 13.37 -5.16 -13.22
C ALA A 233 12.63 -4.02 -12.49
N GLY A 234 11.47 -4.30 -11.89
CA GLY A 234 10.72 -3.33 -11.08
C GLY A 234 11.47 -2.90 -9.83
N LEU A 235 12.11 -3.83 -9.12
CA LEU A 235 12.96 -3.54 -7.96
C LEU A 235 14.21 -2.75 -8.36
N ALA A 236 14.88 -3.13 -9.46
CA ALA A 236 16.04 -2.40 -9.97
C ALA A 236 15.69 -0.94 -10.33
N MET A 237 14.55 -0.73 -11.02
CA MET A 237 14.04 0.62 -11.30
C MET A 237 13.66 1.38 -10.02
N ALA A 238 13.02 0.71 -9.05
CA ALA A 238 12.65 1.33 -7.77
C ALA A 238 13.87 1.87 -7.01
N PHE A 239 14.91 1.05 -6.87
CA PHE A 239 16.16 1.46 -6.20
C PHE A 239 16.92 2.53 -7.02
N TRP A 240 16.97 2.41 -8.35
CA TRP A 240 17.59 3.42 -9.22
C TRP A 240 16.94 4.80 -9.08
N VAL A 241 15.61 4.87 -9.19
CA VAL A 241 14.83 6.12 -9.05
C VAL A 241 14.96 6.68 -7.64
N GLY A 242 14.78 5.83 -6.62
CA GLY A 242 14.78 6.26 -5.22
C GLY A 242 16.13 6.73 -4.70
N ILE A 243 17.20 5.97 -4.97
CA ILE A 243 18.57 6.37 -4.57
C ILE A 243 18.99 7.61 -5.36
N GLY A 244 18.70 7.67 -6.66
CA GLY A 244 18.97 8.86 -7.48
C GLY A 244 18.22 10.11 -7.00
N SER A 245 16.97 9.96 -6.54
CA SER A 245 16.17 11.01 -5.91
C SER A 245 16.77 11.50 -4.59
N LEU A 246 17.21 10.58 -3.72
CA LEU A 246 17.88 10.93 -2.45
C LEU A 246 19.21 11.68 -2.69
N VAL A 247 20.06 11.15 -3.56
CA VAL A 247 21.36 11.77 -3.91
C VAL A 247 21.16 13.14 -4.57
N THR A 248 20.17 13.28 -5.47
CA THR A 248 19.87 14.57 -6.12
C THR A 248 19.27 15.58 -5.13
N SER A 249 18.47 15.11 -4.17
CA SER A 249 17.83 15.97 -3.15
C SER A 249 18.81 16.48 -2.10
N ALA A 250 19.92 15.76 -1.84
CA ALA A 250 20.93 16.16 -0.84
C ALA A 250 21.64 17.49 -1.17
N GLY A 251 21.59 17.94 -2.43
CA GLY A 251 22.10 19.25 -2.87
C GLY A 251 21.03 20.33 -3.09
N ALA A 252 19.76 20.08 -2.72
CA ALA A 252 18.65 21.00 -2.99
C ALA A 252 18.19 21.75 -1.73
N ALA A 253 17.92 23.04 -1.86
CA ALA A 253 17.32 23.84 -0.79
C ALA A 253 15.91 23.32 -0.43
N PRO A 254 15.49 23.41 0.85
CA PRO A 254 14.14 23.00 1.27
C PRO A 254 13.06 23.86 0.60
N PRO A 255 11.89 23.29 0.24
CA PRO A 255 10.79 24.04 -0.35
C PRO A 255 10.19 25.04 0.65
N PRO A 256 9.60 26.16 0.19
CA PRO A 256 9.12 27.24 1.07
C PRO A 256 8.05 26.79 2.10
N ASN A 257 7.28 25.75 1.77
CA ASN A 257 6.23 25.24 2.65
C ASN A 257 6.79 24.42 3.82
N SER A 258 8.06 24.00 3.81
CA SER A 258 8.67 23.22 4.90
C SER A 258 8.55 23.92 6.27
N THR A 259 8.35 23.10 7.31
CA THR A 259 8.46 23.48 8.74
C THR A 259 9.90 23.42 9.26
N ALA A 260 10.88 23.29 8.36
CA ALA A 260 12.29 23.19 8.72
C ALA A 260 12.78 24.53 9.28
N LEU A 261 12.85 24.63 10.60
CA LEU A 261 13.68 25.61 11.30
C LEU A 261 15.09 25.55 10.71
N THR A 262 15.57 26.66 10.16
CA THR A 262 16.89 26.75 9.51
C THR A 262 17.99 26.44 10.53
N PRO A 263 18.76 25.35 10.39
CA PRO A 263 19.81 25.03 11.35
C PRO A 263 20.92 26.08 11.26
N VAL A 264 21.04 26.95 12.27
CA VAL A 264 22.08 27.98 12.34
C VAL A 264 23.48 27.35 12.42
N GLY A 265 23.57 26.12 12.94
CA GLY A 265 24.80 25.34 13.13
C GLY A 265 25.37 24.66 11.87
N ASN A 266 25.57 25.38 10.77
CA ASN A 266 26.57 24.97 9.74
C ASN A 266 27.00 26.10 8.76
N LEU A 267 26.99 27.36 9.21
CA LEU A 267 27.35 28.51 8.35
C LEU A 267 28.75 28.37 7.71
N THR A 268 29.71 27.79 8.43
CA THR A 268 31.12 27.68 8.03
C THR A 268 31.34 26.78 6.81
N THR A 269 30.67 25.63 6.75
CA THR A 269 30.74 24.68 5.62
C THR A 269 29.94 25.16 4.42
N ALA A 270 28.81 25.85 4.64
CA ALA A 270 28.04 26.47 3.56
C ALA A 270 28.82 27.61 2.88
N LEU A 271 29.44 28.51 3.65
CA LEU A 271 30.30 29.56 3.09
C LEU A 271 31.50 28.98 2.31
N ALA A 272 32.12 27.92 2.81
CA ALA A 272 33.27 27.29 2.13
C ALA A 272 32.92 26.74 0.73
N THR A 273 31.73 26.16 0.52
CA THR A 273 31.30 25.71 -0.82
C THR A 273 30.77 26.86 -1.68
N THR A 274 30.05 27.82 -1.11
CA THR A 274 29.52 28.98 -1.87
C THR A 274 30.62 29.93 -2.37
N LEU A 275 31.77 30.02 -1.69
CA LEU A 275 32.90 30.86 -2.12
C LEU A 275 33.81 30.20 -3.18
N LEU A 276 33.66 28.89 -3.45
CA LEU A 276 34.50 28.13 -4.38
C LEU A 276 33.75 27.56 -5.59
N ALA A 277 32.41 27.45 -5.53
CA ALA A 277 31.59 27.04 -6.66
C ALA A 277 31.08 28.26 -7.45
N PRO A 278 31.32 28.36 -8.78
CA PRO A 278 30.70 29.41 -9.59
C PRO A 278 29.19 29.19 -9.60
N THR A 279 28.42 30.18 -9.14
CA THR A 279 26.96 30.13 -9.04
C THR A 279 26.33 29.84 -10.41
N PRO A 280 25.70 28.66 -10.62
CA PRO A 280 24.99 28.40 -11.87
C PRO A 280 23.77 29.30 -11.97
N ALA A 281 23.46 29.77 -13.17
CA ALA A 281 22.14 30.34 -13.45
C ALA A 281 21.03 29.29 -13.14
N PRO A 282 19.77 29.70 -12.90
CA PRO A 282 18.67 28.78 -12.62
C PRO A 282 18.26 27.98 -13.87
N HIS A 283 19.11 27.01 -14.24
CA HIS A 283 18.87 26.08 -15.32
C HIS A 283 17.74 25.13 -14.93
N SER A 284 16.67 25.11 -15.72
CA SER A 284 15.64 24.08 -15.62
C SER A 284 16.30 22.70 -15.72
N PRO A 285 16.09 21.76 -14.78
CA PRO A 285 16.80 20.48 -14.78
C PRO A 285 16.47 19.70 -16.05
N ARG A 286 17.50 19.21 -16.74
CA ARG A 286 17.39 18.50 -18.03
C ARG A 286 17.76 17.02 -17.86
N GLY A 287 17.14 16.16 -18.67
CA GLY A 287 17.41 14.73 -18.69
C GLY A 287 17.20 14.05 -17.33
N LEU A 288 18.16 13.21 -16.94
CA LEU A 288 18.11 12.33 -15.78
C LEU A 288 17.84 13.08 -14.45
N GLN A 289 18.31 14.33 -14.32
CA GLN A 289 18.06 15.15 -13.13
C GLN A 289 16.59 15.57 -12.99
N LYS A 290 15.83 15.70 -14.10
CA LYS A 290 14.36 15.87 -14.01
C LYS A 290 13.69 14.55 -13.62
N PHE A 291 14.17 13.41 -14.11
CA PHE A 291 13.64 12.08 -13.74
C PHE A 291 13.77 11.81 -12.22
N TYR A 292 14.90 12.15 -11.60
CA TYR A 292 15.08 12.06 -10.14
C TYR A 292 14.26 13.06 -9.31
N ARG A 293 13.52 13.99 -9.95
CA ARG A 293 12.51 14.83 -9.28
C ARG A 293 11.09 14.24 -9.32
N LEU A 294 10.89 13.05 -9.90
CA LEU A 294 9.58 12.37 -9.91
C LEU A 294 9.05 12.26 -8.48
N SER A 295 7.79 12.65 -8.25
CA SER A 295 7.19 12.57 -6.92
C SER A 295 7.21 11.13 -6.41
N TYR A 296 7.56 10.97 -5.13
CA TYR A 296 7.57 9.67 -4.46
C TYR A 296 6.19 9.00 -4.46
N MET A 297 5.10 9.78 -4.59
CA MET A 297 3.74 9.26 -4.77
C MET A 297 3.58 8.45 -6.07
N TRP A 298 4.33 8.80 -7.13
CA TRP A 298 4.30 8.09 -8.41
C TRP A 298 5.17 6.81 -8.42
N TYR A 299 6.05 6.60 -7.43
CA TYR A 299 6.95 5.43 -7.41
C TYR A 299 6.16 4.11 -7.45
N SER A 300 5.08 4.00 -6.67
CA SER A 300 4.27 2.77 -6.65
C SER A 300 3.71 2.44 -8.04
N ALA A 301 3.14 3.44 -8.74
CA ALA A 301 2.54 3.27 -10.07
C ALA A 301 3.58 3.04 -11.17
N HIS A 302 4.71 3.76 -11.14
CA HIS A 302 5.81 3.60 -12.09
C HIS A 302 6.41 2.19 -11.97
N ASN A 303 6.75 1.78 -10.75
CA ASN A 303 7.40 0.50 -10.49
C ASN A 303 6.45 -0.69 -10.75
N SER A 304 5.16 -0.59 -10.38
CA SER A 304 4.17 -1.63 -10.70
C SER A 304 3.98 -1.79 -12.21
N THR A 305 3.96 -0.68 -12.95
CA THR A 305 3.85 -0.68 -14.41
C THR A 305 5.07 -1.32 -15.06
N THR A 306 6.28 -1.05 -14.54
CA THR A 306 7.52 -1.71 -14.99
C THR A 306 7.45 -3.22 -14.84
N VAL A 307 7.02 -3.75 -13.68
CA VAL A 307 6.87 -5.20 -13.47
C VAL A 307 5.90 -5.82 -14.47
N ILE A 308 4.74 -5.18 -14.70
CA ILE A 308 3.71 -5.69 -15.63
C ILE A 308 4.24 -5.67 -17.06
N LEU A 309 4.84 -4.57 -17.53
CA LEU A 309 5.33 -4.45 -18.91
C LEU A 309 6.48 -5.41 -19.20
N VAL A 310 7.49 -5.48 -18.31
CA VAL A 310 8.64 -6.40 -18.49
C VAL A 310 8.18 -7.85 -18.34
N GLY A 311 7.33 -8.16 -17.35
CA GLY A 311 6.87 -9.52 -17.11
C GLY A 311 5.98 -10.06 -18.23
N LEU A 312 5.12 -9.22 -18.83
CA LEU A 312 4.36 -9.58 -20.03
C LEU A 312 5.28 -9.79 -21.24
N LEU A 313 6.23 -8.86 -21.49
CA LEU A 313 7.17 -8.98 -22.60
C LEU A 313 7.99 -10.27 -22.53
N VAL A 314 8.53 -10.59 -21.34
CA VAL A 314 9.30 -11.84 -21.12
C VAL A 314 8.40 -13.07 -21.23
N SER A 315 7.17 -13.03 -20.73
CA SER A 315 6.20 -14.15 -20.88
C SER A 315 5.82 -14.41 -22.35
N LEU A 316 5.72 -13.36 -23.17
CA LEU A 316 5.48 -13.48 -24.61
C LEU A 316 6.69 -14.08 -25.36
N ILE A 317 7.92 -13.79 -24.92
CA ILE A 317 9.16 -14.31 -25.51
C ILE A 317 9.42 -15.77 -25.09
N THR A 318 9.16 -16.11 -23.82
CA THR A 318 9.45 -17.43 -23.26
C THR A 318 8.29 -18.43 -23.36
N GLY A 319 7.12 -17.98 -23.81
CA GLY A 319 5.92 -18.80 -24.05
C GLY A 319 4.89 -18.65 -22.92
N PRO A 320 3.61 -18.37 -23.23
CA PRO A 320 2.59 -18.12 -22.20
C PRO A 320 2.25 -19.38 -21.40
N THR A 321 1.82 -19.19 -20.15
CA THR A 321 1.41 -20.29 -19.27
C THR A 321 0.25 -21.10 -19.88
N PRO A 322 0.30 -22.44 -19.87
CA PRO A 322 -0.82 -23.27 -20.33
C PRO A 322 -2.06 -23.03 -19.46
N ALA A 323 -3.21 -22.78 -20.10
CA ALA A 323 -4.47 -22.48 -19.41
C ALA A 323 -4.91 -23.53 -18.37
N ALA A 324 -4.50 -24.79 -18.52
CA ALA A 324 -4.78 -25.89 -17.60
C ALA A 324 -3.94 -25.86 -16.30
N ALA A 325 -2.88 -25.04 -16.24
CA ALA A 325 -2.02 -24.88 -15.07
C ALA A 325 -2.39 -23.67 -14.20
N VAL A 326 -3.45 -22.93 -14.55
CA VAL A 326 -3.90 -21.72 -13.87
C VAL A 326 -5.22 -22.01 -13.14
N ASP A 327 -5.26 -21.87 -11.81
CA ASP A 327 -6.53 -21.94 -11.06
C ASP A 327 -7.39 -20.70 -11.39
N PRO A 328 -8.59 -20.86 -12.01
CA PRO A 328 -9.47 -19.74 -12.32
C PRO A 328 -9.93 -18.92 -11.10
N ARG A 329 -9.81 -19.46 -9.87
CA ARG A 329 -10.12 -18.73 -8.62
C ARG A 329 -9.11 -17.62 -8.31
N THR A 330 -7.87 -17.74 -8.80
CA THR A 330 -6.81 -16.75 -8.56
C THR A 330 -6.81 -15.60 -9.57
N ILE A 331 -7.55 -15.76 -10.68
CA ILE A 331 -7.63 -14.79 -11.77
C ILE A 331 -8.91 -13.93 -11.61
N TYR A 332 -8.75 -12.62 -11.50
CA TYR A 332 -9.87 -11.68 -11.54
C TYR A 332 -9.99 -11.07 -12.95
N PRO A 333 -11.03 -11.41 -13.74
CA PRO A 333 -11.10 -11.02 -15.15
C PRO A 333 -11.52 -9.55 -15.34
N VAL A 334 -10.63 -8.60 -15.05
CA VAL A 334 -10.83 -7.16 -15.29
C VAL A 334 -11.03 -6.89 -16.78
N LEU A 335 -10.07 -7.29 -17.63
CA LEU A 335 -10.11 -7.00 -19.07
C LEU A 335 -11.37 -7.53 -19.77
N PRO A 336 -11.81 -8.79 -19.56
CA PRO A 336 -13.05 -9.30 -20.16
C PRO A 336 -14.34 -8.62 -19.68
N ARG A 337 -14.34 -8.04 -18.46
CA ARG A 337 -15.46 -7.26 -17.90
C ARG A 337 -15.45 -5.81 -18.38
N LEU A 338 -14.29 -5.16 -18.42
CA LEU A 338 -14.13 -3.78 -18.90
C LEU A 338 -14.34 -3.69 -20.42
N LEU A 339 -13.88 -4.69 -21.17
CA LEU A 339 -14.10 -4.82 -22.61
C LEU A 339 -15.34 -5.69 -22.91
N CYS A 340 -16.45 -5.41 -22.22
CA CYS A 340 -17.71 -6.14 -22.35
C CYS A 340 -18.34 -6.06 -23.76
N CYS A 341 -17.90 -5.14 -24.61
CA CYS A 341 -18.31 -5.02 -26.02
C CYS A 341 -17.44 -5.84 -27.00
N LEU A 342 -16.30 -6.41 -26.56
CA LEU A 342 -15.37 -7.09 -27.46
C LEU A 342 -15.91 -8.47 -27.90
N PRO A 343 -15.76 -8.92 -29.16
CA PRO A 343 -16.28 -10.22 -29.59
C PRO A 343 -15.67 -11.41 -28.81
N ARG A 344 -16.47 -12.47 -28.58
CA ARG A 344 -16.08 -13.63 -27.73
C ARG A 344 -14.71 -14.24 -28.10
N LYS A 345 -14.35 -14.30 -29.40
CA LYS A 345 -13.02 -14.76 -29.88
C LYS A 345 -11.84 -13.94 -29.35
N TYR A 346 -11.99 -12.62 -29.22
CA TYR A 346 -10.94 -11.76 -28.66
C TYR A 346 -10.88 -11.85 -27.15
N ARG A 347 -12.03 -11.96 -26.46
CA ARG A 347 -12.05 -12.21 -25.01
C ARG A 347 -11.37 -13.53 -24.65
N GLN A 348 -11.60 -14.63 -25.36
CA GLN A 348 -10.90 -15.91 -25.12
C GLN A 348 -9.37 -15.80 -25.32
N ARG A 349 -8.89 -14.98 -26.26
CA ARG A 349 -7.45 -14.69 -26.42
C ARG A 349 -6.90 -13.84 -25.26
N LEU A 350 -7.63 -12.84 -24.79
CA LEU A 350 -7.25 -12.04 -23.61
C LEU A 350 -7.29 -12.85 -22.30
N CYS A 351 -8.17 -13.85 -22.20
CA CYS A 351 -8.18 -14.85 -21.13
C CYS A 351 -7.12 -15.95 -21.30
N CYS A 352 -6.30 -15.91 -22.36
CA CYS A 352 -5.23 -16.87 -22.60
C CYS A 352 -5.69 -18.35 -22.65
N GLY A 353 -6.95 -18.57 -23.00
CA GLY A 353 -7.59 -19.90 -23.00
C GLY A 353 -8.17 -20.37 -21.66
N VAL A 354 -7.99 -19.62 -20.55
CA VAL A 354 -8.55 -19.99 -19.23
C VAL A 354 -10.08 -19.97 -19.27
N ALA A 355 -10.68 -21.09 -18.86
CA ALA A 355 -12.12 -21.24 -18.72
C ALA A 355 -12.54 -20.86 -17.29
N PHE A 356 -13.32 -19.79 -17.16
CA PHE A 356 -13.92 -19.40 -15.88
C PHE A 356 -15.19 -20.22 -15.63
N PRO A 357 -15.47 -20.65 -14.38
CA PRO A 357 -16.78 -21.18 -14.03
C PRO A 357 -17.85 -20.12 -14.28
N ALA A 358 -19.04 -20.54 -14.69
CA ALA A 358 -20.15 -19.64 -14.97
C ALA A 358 -20.68 -19.02 -13.67
N GLN A 359 -20.18 -17.83 -13.34
CA GLN A 359 -20.79 -16.95 -12.36
C GLN A 359 -22.11 -16.40 -12.94
N ASP A 360 -23.13 -16.24 -12.09
CA ASP A 360 -24.55 -16.29 -12.45
C ASP A 360 -24.96 -15.49 -13.71
N THR A 361 -25.86 -16.09 -14.50
CA THR A 361 -26.27 -15.60 -15.82
C THR A 361 -26.78 -14.16 -15.81
N ASP A 362 -26.21 -13.33 -16.69
CA ASP A 362 -26.85 -12.10 -17.15
C ASP A 362 -28.29 -12.41 -17.64
N PRO A 363 -29.31 -11.65 -17.23
CA PRO A 363 -30.70 -11.92 -17.61
C PRO A 363 -30.96 -11.81 -19.13
N ALA A 364 -30.03 -11.24 -19.89
CA ALA A 364 -30.07 -11.20 -21.36
C ALA A 364 -29.93 -12.58 -22.02
N ASP A 365 -29.08 -13.47 -21.49
CA ASP A 365 -28.84 -14.81 -22.09
C ASP A 365 -30.00 -15.80 -21.79
N ALA A 366 -30.89 -15.47 -20.83
CA ALA A 366 -32.09 -16.28 -20.54
C ALA A 366 -33.17 -16.14 -21.62
N ALA A 367 -33.39 -14.93 -22.15
CA ALA A 367 -34.43 -14.65 -23.13
C ALA A 367 -34.26 -15.43 -24.44
N VAL A 368 -33.01 -15.69 -24.86
CA VAL A 368 -32.68 -16.33 -26.14
C VAL A 368 -33.04 -17.82 -26.18
N LYS A 369 -33.14 -18.50 -25.02
CA LYS A 369 -33.43 -19.94 -24.94
C LYS A 369 -34.91 -20.31 -24.82
N SER A 370 -35.81 -19.34 -24.61
CA SER A 370 -37.22 -19.61 -24.28
C SER A 370 -38.12 -19.95 -25.48
N ASN A 371 -37.71 -19.61 -26.71
CA ASN A 371 -38.58 -19.67 -27.89
C ASN A 371 -38.48 -20.98 -28.71
N GLY A 372 -38.10 -22.10 -28.09
CA GLY A 372 -38.01 -23.42 -28.72
C GLY A 372 -39.03 -24.41 -28.14
N VAL A 373 -40.22 -24.49 -28.74
CA VAL A 373 -41.35 -25.31 -28.24
C VAL A 373 -41.34 -26.74 -28.79
N ALA A 374 -41.54 -27.72 -27.92
CA ALA A 374 -42.13 -29.03 -28.26
C ALA A 374 -42.91 -29.58 -27.04
N ASN A 375 -44.10 -30.15 -27.27
CA ASN A 375 -45.01 -30.62 -26.21
C ASN A 375 -44.80 -32.10 -25.86
N GLY A 376 -45.04 -32.49 -24.60
CA GLY A 376 -45.08 -33.89 -24.17
C GLY A 376 -45.47 -34.11 -22.69
N LEU A 377 -46.68 -34.63 -22.46
CA LEU A 377 -47.25 -35.11 -21.18
C LEU A 377 -48.27 -36.23 -21.51
N PRO A 378 -48.76 -37.06 -20.57
CA PRO A 378 -48.55 -37.11 -19.11
C PRO A 378 -47.64 -38.31 -18.71
N HIS A 379 -47.66 -39.02 -17.56
CA HIS A 379 -48.53 -39.16 -16.36
C HIS A 379 -47.68 -39.63 -15.13
N PRO A 380 -48.23 -39.79 -13.89
CA PRO A 380 -47.46 -39.78 -12.64
C PRO A 380 -47.12 -41.15 -12.03
N GLY A 381 -46.21 -41.16 -11.04
CA GLY A 381 -45.89 -42.33 -10.21
C GLY A 381 -45.54 -41.97 -8.75
N ARG A 382 -46.47 -42.32 -7.83
CA ARG A 382 -46.39 -42.50 -6.36
C ARG A 382 -45.53 -41.59 -5.45
N ARG A 383 -46.17 -41.20 -4.34
CA ARG A 383 -45.54 -40.88 -3.04
C ARG A 383 -44.81 -42.10 -2.46
N GLU A 384 -43.84 -41.83 -1.60
CA GLU A 384 -43.86 -42.37 -0.24
C GLU A 384 -43.36 -41.27 0.72
N GLU A 385 -43.93 -41.22 1.93
CA GLU A 385 -43.73 -40.16 2.93
C GLU A 385 -43.21 -40.83 4.22
N GLU A 386 -42.02 -40.47 4.70
CA GLU A 386 -41.57 -40.75 6.08
C GLU A 386 -41.14 -39.44 6.75
N GLU A 387 -41.71 -39.13 7.91
CA GLU A 387 -41.42 -37.91 8.66
C GLU A 387 -40.21 -38.09 9.59
N GLY A 388 -39.17 -37.30 9.38
CA GLY A 388 -38.04 -37.13 10.31
C GLY A 388 -37.85 -35.66 10.65
N GLN A 389 -38.12 -35.27 11.90
CA GLN A 389 -38.08 -33.86 12.31
C GLN A 389 -36.64 -33.30 12.28
N GLY A 390 -36.36 -32.47 11.27
CA GLY A 390 -35.11 -31.73 11.11
C GLY A 390 -35.35 -30.29 10.67
N TYR A 391 -34.58 -29.35 11.21
CA TYR A 391 -34.69 -27.92 10.86
C TYR A 391 -34.42 -27.69 9.38
N ILE A 392 -35.35 -27.03 8.68
CA ILE A 392 -35.20 -26.69 7.25
C ILE A 392 -34.07 -25.67 7.08
N ARG A 393 -32.91 -26.14 6.59
CA ARG A 393 -31.79 -25.29 6.18
C ARG A 393 -31.97 -24.94 4.70
N ALA A 394 -32.15 -23.66 4.40
CA ALA A 394 -32.40 -23.20 3.03
C ALA A 394 -31.25 -23.60 2.08
N ALA A 395 -31.60 -24.24 0.97
CA ALA A 395 -30.65 -24.61 -0.08
C ALA A 395 -30.29 -23.37 -0.91
N GLY A 396 -29.09 -22.82 -0.69
CA GLY A 396 -28.66 -21.58 -1.34
C GLY A 396 -27.29 -21.05 -0.91
N ALA A 397 -26.36 -21.94 -0.55
CA ALA A 397 -24.99 -21.56 -0.17
C ALA A 397 -23.97 -22.40 -0.97
N PRO A 398 -23.06 -21.80 -1.75
CA PRO A 398 -22.04 -22.55 -2.47
C PRO A 398 -21.02 -23.15 -1.49
N THR A 399 -20.78 -24.45 -1.60
CA THR A 399 -19.82 -25.17 -0.75
C THR A 399 -18.39 -24.81 -1.13
N TYR A 400 -17.85 -23.77 -0.49
CA TYR A 400 -16.41 -23.50 -0.54
C TYR A 400 -15.66 -24.65 0.12
N ALA A 401 -15.03 -25.49 -0.69
CA ALA A 401 -13.99 -26.40 -0.24
C ALA A 401 -12.78 -25.59 0.23
N LEU A 402 -12.83 -25.16 1.49
CA LEU A 402 -11.66 -24.76 2.26
C LEU A 402 -10.76 -25.99 2.38
N GLN A 403 -9.63 -25.98 1.70
CA GLN A 403 -8.52 -26.83 2.11
C GLN A 403 -7.92 -26.18 3.35
N GLU A 404 -8.12 -26.78 4.52
CA GLU A 404 -7.63 -26.27 5.80
C GLU A 404 -6.10 -26.31 5.87
N THR A 405 -5.44 -25.28 5.36
CA THR A 405 -4.10 -24.89 5.80
C THR A 405 -4.24 -24.08 7.08
N SER A 406 -4.60 -24.76 8.17
CA SER A 406 -4.63 -24.17 9.50
C SER A 406 -3.22 -23.72 9.90
N PHE A 407 -3.00 -22.41 10.04
CA PHE A 407 -2.59 -21.72 11.28
C PHE A 407 -2.49 -20.20 11.07
#